data_AF-A0A970DSN3-F1
#
_entry.id   AF-A0A970DSN3-F1
#
_cell.length_a   1.000
_cell.length_b   1.000
_cell.length_c   1.000
_cell.angle_alpha   90.00
_cell.angle_beta   90.00
_cell.angle_gamma   90.00
#
_symmetry.space_group_name_H-M   'P 1'
#
loop_
_entity.id
_entity.type
_entity.pdbx_description
1 polymer ?
#
loop_
_entity_poly.entity_id
_entity_poly.type
_entity_poly.pdbx_seq_one_letter_code
_entity_poly.pdbx_strand_id
1 'polypeptide(L)'
;MECSLFVITREEIDEAVIMDYEKEKIFIRPFIDENIEIEMTGHFYYQISTESASSSTVNLYNKIEEIHDALKTIYELGSFRFILLDEEKDIQELLEQEDGNIEKAFCSLPQEKINIEALLEKYPHMIDTNRMYIID
;
A
#
# COMPACT_ATOMS: atom_id res chain seq x y z
N MET A 1 -0.84 -8.58 14.12
CA MET A 1 0.35 -7.86 13.66
C MET A 1 -0.16 -6.61 13.00
N GLU A 2 0.24 -5.46 13.52
CA GLU A 2 -0.09 -4.16 12.94
C GLU A 2 1.03 -3.76 11.99
N CYS A 3 0.66 -3.20 10.84
CA CYS A 3 1.60 -2.74 9.83
C CYS A 3 0.96 -1.64 9.01
N SER A 4 1.74 -0.84 8.29
CA SER A 4 1.23 0.07 7.28
C SER A 4 1.25 -0.61 5.92
N LEU A 5 0.12 -0.55 5.21
CA LEU A 5 -0.06 -1.13 3.89
C LEU A 5 -0.20 -0.02 2.86
N PHE A 6 0.67 -0.04 1.86
CA PHE A 6 0.65 0.90 0.76
C PHE A 6 0.51 0.19 -0.58
N VAL A 7 -0.17 0.86 -1.49
CA VAL A 7 -0.22 0.48 -2.90
C VAL A 7 0.23 1.67 -3.75
N ILE A 8 0.96 1.37 -4.81
CA ILE A 8 1.44 2.36 -5.78
C ILE A 8 0.86 1.98 -7.14
N THR A 9 0.10 2.87 -7.74
CA THR A 9 -0.55 2.66 -9.05
C THR A 9 -0.06 3.69 -10.07
N ARG A 10 -0.26 3.40 -11.36
CA ARG A 10 -0.01 4.37 -12.45
C ARG A 10 -1.23 5.21 -12.80
N GLU A 11 -2.41 4.68 -12.49
CA GLU A 11 -3.69 5.34 -12.70
C GLU A 11 -4.33 5.64 -11.35
N GLU A 12 -5.09 6.72 -11.30
CA GLU A 12 -5.84 7.12 -10.10
C GLU A 12 -6.99 6.13 -9.86
N ILE A 13 -7.18 5.70 -8.61
CA ILE A 13 -8.32 4.88 -8.22
C ILE A 13 -9.57 5.77 -8.23
N ASP A 14 -10.59 5.36 -8.98
CA ASP A 14 -11.87 6.07 -9.06
C ASP A 14 -12.50 6.25 -7.66
N GLU A 15 -12.99 7.45 -7.36
CA GLU A 15 -13.63 7.77 -6.09
C GLU A 15 -14.82 6.84 -5.79
N ALA A 16 -15.57 6.41 -6.81
CA ALA A 16 -16.67 5.47 -6.64
C ALA A 16 -16.18 4.11 -6.12
N VAL A 17 -15.02 3.64 -6.60
CA VAL A 17 -14.40 2.38 -6.14
C VAL A 17 -13.95 2.53 -4.68
N ILE A 18 -13.31 3.65 -4.33
CA ILE A 18 -12.92 3.94 -2.95
C ILE A 18 -14.16 3.93 -2.03
N MET A 19 -15.24 4.60 -2.43
CA MET A 19 -16.47 4.67 -1.65
C MET A 19 -17.16 3.31 -1.47
N ASP A 20 -17.04 2.39 -2.42
CA ASP A 20 -17.58 1.04 -2.28
C ASP A 20 -16.82 0.24 -1.21
N TYR A 21 -15.49 0.33 -1.20
CA TYR A 21 -14.66 -0.30 -0.15
C TYR A 21 -14.87 0.33 1.23
N GLU A 22 -15.13 1.64 1.31
CA GLU A 22 -15.43 2.28 2.59
C GLU A 22 -16.70 1.74 3.25
N LYS A 23 -17.71 1.31 2.46
CA LYS A 23 -18.91 0.63 2.99
C LYS A 23 -18.55 -0.70 3.63
N GLU A 24 -17.53 -1.36 3.10
CA GLU A 24 -16.94 -2.58 3.64
C GLU A 24 -15.93 -2.30 4.76
N LYS A 25 -15.75 -1.03 5.17
CA LYS A 25 -14.76 -0.59 6.16
C LYS A 25 -13.31 -0.90 5.77
N ILE A 26 -13.04 -0.91 4.47
CA ILE A 26 -11.70 -0.83 3.90
C ILE A 26 -11.52 0.62 3.45
N PHE A 27 -10.57 1.33 4.05
CA PHE A 27 -10.33 2.74 3.76
C PHE A 27 -9.09 2.83 2.88
N ILE A 28 -9.27 3.29 1.64
CA ILE A 28 -8.19 3.53 0.68
C ILE A 28 -8.04 5.06 0.58
N ARG A 29 -6.90 5.58 1.02
CA ARG A 29 -6.66 7.03 1.05
C ARG A 29 -5.41 7.38 0.26
N PRO A 30 -5.43 8.44 -0.56
CA PRO A 30 -4.20 8.98 -1.13
C PRO A 30 -3.22 9.29 0.01
N PHE A 31 -1.99 8.80 -0.13
CA PHE A 31 -0.94 9.10 0.83
C PHE A 31 -0.32 10.45 0.46
N ILE A 32 -0.69 11.48 1.24
CA ILE A 32 -0.24 12.86 1.08
C ILE A 32 0.47 13.24 2.37
N ASP A 33 1.79 13.38 2.31
CA ASP A 33 2.64 13.79 3.43
C ASP A 33 3.35 15.10 3.05
N GLU A 34 3.48 16.01 4.02
CA GLU A 34 4.11 17.33 3.81
C GLU A 34 5.60 17.25 3.47
N ASN A 35 6.25 16.13 3.78
CA ASN A 35 7.65 15.87 3.51
C ASN A 35 7.88 15.23 2.12
N ILE A 36 6.84 14.94 1.34
CA ILE A 36 7.00 14.40 -0.01
C ILE A 36 7.34 15.54 -0.97
N GLU A 37 8.47 15.45 -1.67
CA GLU A 37 8.78 16.38 -2.75
C GLU A 37 7.76 16.25 -3.89
N ILE A 38 7.12 17.38 -4.24
CA ILE A 38 5.98 17.51 -5.17
C ILE A 38 6.38 17.29 -6.64
N GLU A 39 7.65 17.01 -6.95
CA GLU A 39 8.05 16.53 -8.29
C GLU A 39 7.54 15.09 -8.48
N MET A 40 6.22 14.96 -8.62
CA MET A 40 5.48 13.71 -8.55
C MET A 40 5.91 12.78 -9.68
N THR A 41 6.49 11.68 -9.22
CA THR A 41 7.07 10.49 -9.86
C THR A 41 6.20 9.77 -10.91
N GLY A 42 5.10 10.37 -11.40
CA GLY A 42 4.19 9.76 -12.37
C GLY A 42 3.40 8.57 -11.83
N HIS A 43 3.35 8.40 -10.51
CA HIS A 43 2.62 7.36 -9.80
C HIS A 43 1.69 7.96 -8.75
N PHE A 44 0.63 7.23 -8.41
CA PHE A 44 -0.29 7.53 -7.31
C PHE A 44 0.00 6.57 -6.15
N TYR A 45 -0.04 7.11 -4.94
CA TYR A 45 0.31 6.38 -3.71
C TYR A 45 -0.92 6.36 -2.83
N TYR A 46 -1.32 5.17 -2.39
CA TYR A 46 -2.45 5.01 -1.48
C TYR A 46 -2.05 4.19 -0.28
N GLN A 47 -2.64 4.51 0.86
CA GLN A 47 -2.58 3.73 2.08
C GLN A 47 -3.92 3.02 2.26
N ILE A 48 -3.86 1.73 2.63
CA ILE A 48 -5.05 0.92 2.94
C ILE A 48 -5.10 0.66 4.45
N SER A 49 -6.25 0.92 5.06
CA SER A 49 -6.49 0.63 6.48
C SER A 49 -7.85 -0.04 6.69
N THR A 50 -7.95 -0.85 7.76
CA THR A 50 -9.20 -1.52 8.17
C THR A 50 -9.87 -0.84 9.37
N GLU A 51 -9.23 0.19 9.92
CA GLU A 51 -9.72 0.98 11.03
C GLU A 51 -10.00 2.40 10.55
N SER A 52 -10.96 3.07 11.18
CA SER A 52 -11.39 4.41 10.75
C SER A 52 -10.22 5.39 10.73
N ALA A 53 -10.31 6.36 9.81
CA ALA A 53 -9.36 7.39 9.33
C ALA A 53 -8.24 7.96 10.21
N SER A 54 -8.17 7.69 11.51
CA SER A 54 -7.10 8.12 12.41
C SER A 54 -5.99 7.07 12.62
N SER A 55 -6.19 5.83 12.15
CA SER A 55 -5.20 4.76 12.31
C SER A 55 -4.45 4.52 11.00
N SER A 56 -3.11 4.66 11.06
CA SER A 56 -2.17 4.38 9.97
C SER A 56 -1.78 2.90 9.87
N THR A 57 -2.28 2.09 10.81
CA THR A 57 -1.98 0.67 10.90
C THR A 57 -3.18 -0.18 10.47
N VAL A 58 -2.86 -1.27 9.80
CA VAL A 58 -3.80 -2.33 9.43
C VAL A 58 -3.46 -3.58 10.22
N ASN A 59 -4.48 -4.25 10.73
CA ASN A 59 -4.31 -5.62 11.21
C ASN A 59 -4.48 -6.55 10.01
N LEU A 60 -3.37 -7.14 9.57
CA LEU A 60 -3.33 -8.02 8.39
C LEU A 60 -4.33 -9.17 8.41
N TYR A 61 -4.76 -9.59 9.61
CA TYR A 61 -5.67 -10.73 9.81
C TYR A 61 -7.14 -10.33 9.84
N ASN A 62 -7.44 -9.03 9.78
CA ASN A 62 -8.80 -8.53 9.68
C ASN A 62 -9.16 -8.29 8.22
N LYS A 63 -10.40 -8.62 7.85
CA LYS A 63 -10.97 -8.33 6.53
C LYS A 63 -10.11 -8.83 5.36
N ILE A 64 -9.55 -10.03 5.52
CA ILE A 64 -8.61 -10.62 4.55
C ILE A 64 -9.27 -10.72 3.17
N GLU A 65 -10.52 -11.18 3.10
CA GLU A 65 -11.25 -11.33 1.83
C GLU A 65 -11.49 -9.97 1.16
N GLU A 66 -11.90 -8.96 1.93
CA GLU A 66 -12.14 -7.61 1.40
C GLU A 66 -10.83 -6.92 0.98
N ILE A 67 -9.72 -7.15 1.68
CA ILE A 67 -8.39 -6.69 1.26
C ILE A 67 -7.97 -7.41 -0.02
N HIS A 68 -8.20 -8.72 -0.14
CA HIS A 68 -7.90 -9.47 -1.36
C HIS A 68 -8.67 -8.92 -2.55
N ASP A 69 -9.95 -8.60 -2.37
CA ASP A 69 -10.77 -8.02 -3.43
C ASP A 69 -10.30 -6.60 -3.77
N ALA A 70 -9.97 -5.76 -2.79
CA ALA A 70 -9.35 -4.45 -3.02
C ALA A 70 -8.06 -4.55 -3.84
N LEU A 71 -7.15 -5.45 -3.48
CA LEU A 71 -5.90 -5.65 -4.20
C LEU A 71 -6.12 -6.13 -5.64
N LYS A 72 -7.13 -6.98 -5.89
CA LYS A 72 -7.50 -7.39 -7.26
C LYS A 72 -8.06 -6.22 -8.07
N THR A 73 -8.99 -5.45 -7.51
CA THR A 73 -9.54 -4.28 -8.22
C THR A 73 -8.44 -3.27 -8.55
N ILE A 74 -7.52 -3.04 -7.61
CA ILE A 74 -6.36 -2.17 -7.84
C ILE A 74 -5.44 -2.73 -8.92
N TYR A 75 -5.20 -4.06 -8.94
CA TYR A 75 -4.44 -4.72 -10.00
C TYR A 75 -5.06 -4.57 -11.39
N GLU A 76 -6.40 -4.60 -11.47
CA GLU A 76 -7.11 -4.41 -12.75
C GLU A 76 -6.93 -3.00 -13.34
N LEU A 77 -6.53 -2.01 -12.53
CA LEU A 77 -6.13 -0.67 -12.98
C LEU A 77 -4.72 -0.62 -13.60
N GLY A 78 -4.00 -1.75 -13.61
CA GLY A 78 -2.70 -1.90 -14.24
C GLY A 78 -1.58 -2.27 -13.26
N SER A 79 -0.33 -2.19 -13.73
CA SER A 79 0.83 -2.53 -12.89
C SER A 79 0.84 -1.71 -11.61
N PHE A 80 0.79 -2.40 -10.47
CA PHE A 80 0.84 -1.80 -9.16
C PHE A 80 1.94 -2.43 -8.30
N ARG A 81 2.44 -1.67 -7.33
CA ARG A 81 3.39 -2.14 -6.33
C ARG A 81 2.68 -2.21 -4.99
N PHE A 82 2.94 -3.25 -4.22
CA PHE A 82 2.36 -3.48 -2.91
C PHE A 82 3.48 -3.42 -1.86
N ILE A 83 3.30 -2.64 -0.80
CA ILE A 83 4.31 -2.44 0.23
C ILE A 83 3.66 -2.71 1.59
N LEU A 84 4.37 -3.47 2.42
CA LEU A 84 4.07 -3.60 3.85
C LEU A 84 5.25 -3.07 4.65
N LEU A 85 4.97 -2.20 5.62
CA LEU A 85 5.92 -1.73 6.61
C LEU A 85 5.43 -2.17 7.99
N ASP A 86 6.27 -2.80 8.80
CA ASP A 86 5.89 -3.13 10.18
C ASP A 86 6.10 -1.95 11.14
N GLU A 87 5.75 -2.14 12.41
CA GLU A 87 5.90 -1.11 13.45
C GLU A 87 7.36 -0.66 13.67
N GLU A 88 8.35 -1.46 13.27
CA GLU A 88 9.77 -1.12 13.44
C GLU A 88 10.29 -0.18 12.34
N LYS A 89 9.50 0.06 11.29
CA LYS A 89 9.91 0.87 10.14
C LYS A 89 8.85 1.89 9.76
N ASP A 90 9.13 3.15 10.07
CA ASP A 90 8.23 4.25 9.72
C ASP A 90 8.48 4.75 8.30
N ILE A 91 7.40 5.05 7.57
CA ILE A 91 7.50 5.74 6.28
C ILE A 91 8.16 7.11 6.42
N GLN A 92 7.99 7.79 7.56
CA GLN A 92 8.63 9.08 7.81
C GLN A 92 10.16 8.97 7.85
N GLU A 93 10.69 7.95 8.52
CA GLU A 93 12.14 7.70 8.56
C GLU A 93 12.69 7.37 7.16
N LEU A 94 11.94 6.62 6.34
CA LEU A 94 12.32 6.33 4.96
C LEU A 94 12.32 7.60 4.09
N LEU A 95 11.34 8.48 4.27
CA LEU A 95 11.28 9.76 3.57
C LEU A 95 12.43 10.67 3.98
N GLU A 96 12.75 10.78 5.27
CA GLU A 96 13.88 11.58 5.76
C GLU A 96 15.23 11.10 5.19
N GLN A 97 15.44 9.78 5.06
CA GLN A 97 16.66 9.20 4.50
C GLN A 97 16.84 9.51 3.01
N GLU A 98 15.75 9.67 2.28
CA GLU A 98 15.74 9.88 0.83
C GLU A 98 15.32 11.30 0.44
N ASP A 99 15.55 12.27 1.34
CA ASP A 99 15.30 13.70 1.16
C ASP A 99 13.85 14.02 0.71
N GLY A 100 12.86 13.29 1.24
CA GLY A 100 11.44 13.45 0.90
C GLY A 100 11.02 12.77 -0.40
N ASN A 101 11.91 12.03 -1.06
CA ASN A 101 11.57 11.32 -2.29
C ASN A 101 10.90 9.97 -2.02
N ILE A 102 9.57 9.93 -2.10
CA ILE A 102 8.79 8.72 -1.81
C ILE A 102 9.08 7.53 -2.72
N GLU A 103 9.40 7.76 -4.00
CA GLU A 103 9.72 6.66 -4.91
C GLU A 103 11.06 6.02 -4.52
N LYS A 104 12.08 6.83 -4.19
CA LYS A 104 13.34 6.32 -3.67
C LYS A 104 13.17 5.65 -2.31
N ALA A 105 12.38 6.24 -1.42
CA ALA A 105 12.07 5.69 -0.11
C ALA A 105 11.51 4.27 -0.22
N PHE A 106 10.50 4.04 -1.05
CA PHE A 106 10.00 2.69 -1.30
C PHE A 106 10.97 1.80 -2.09
N CYS A 107 11.70 2.35 -3.07
CA CYS A 107 12.68 1.58 -3.83
C CYS A 107 13.90 1.14 -3.00
N SER A 108 14.17 1.79 -1.86
CA SER A 108 15.22 1.41 -0.92
C SER A 108 14.92 0.08 -0.19
N LEU A 109 13.65 -0.32 -0.15
CA LEU A 109 13.23 -1.58 0.44
C LEU A 109 13.67 -2.76 -0.42
N PRO A 110 13.94 -3.94 0.20
CA PRO A 110 14.02 -5.19 -0.53
C PRO A 110 12.84 -5.34 -1.50
N GLN A 111 13.12 -5.81 -2.71
CA GLN A 111 12.12 -5.91 -3.78
C GLN A 111 11.90 -7.37 -4.17
N GLU A 112 10.64 -7.75 -4.35
CA GLU A 112 10.25 -9.08 -4.83
C GLU A 112 9.24 -8.95 -5.97
N LYS A 113 9.48 -9.69 -7.06
CA LYS A 113 8.48 -9.83 -8.12
C LYS A 113 7.59 -11.03 -7.82
N ILE A 114 6.28 -10.83 -7.90
CA ILE A 114 5.29 -11.86 -7.64
C ILE A 114 4.04 -11.57 -8.49
N ASN A 115 3.26 -12.58 -8.87
CA ASN A 115 1.97 -12.36 -9.50
C ASN A 115 0.88 -12.12 -8.45
N ILE A 116 -0.28 -11.64 -8.89
CA ILE A 116 -1.38 -11.34 -7.97
C ILE A 116 -1.85 -12.60 -7.23
N GLU A 117 -1.93 -13.76 -7.88
CA GLU A 117 -2.41 -14.99 -7.23
C GLU A 117 -1.49 -15.42 -6.07
N ALA A 118 -0.18 -15.44 -6.28
CA ALA A 118 0.76 -15.82 -5.24
C ALA A 118 0.87 -14.77 -4.13
N LEU A 119 0.65 -13.49 -4.43
CA LEU A 119 0.55 -12.46 -3.39
C LEU A 119 -0.63 -12.77 -2.44
N LEU A 120 -1.80 -13.05 -3.02
CA LEU A 120 -3.02 -13.34 -2.25
C LEU A 120 -2.95 -14.68 -1.51
N GLU A 121 -2.21 -15.66 -2.02
CA GLU A 121 -1.95 -16.91 -1.27
C GLU A 121 -1.00 -16.69 -0.09
N LYS A 122 -0.01 -15.80 -0.23
CA LYS A 122 0.92 -15.47 0.86
C LYS A 122 0.28 -14.57 1.90
N TYR A 123 -0.60 -13.65 1.51
CA TYR A 123 -1.23 -12.71 2.44
C TYR A 123 -2.28 -13.41 3.33
N PRO A 124 -2.35 -13.12 4.64
CA PRO A 124 -1.38 -12.36 5.45
C PRO A 124 -0.27 -13.24 6.07
N HIS A 125 -0.33 -14.57 5.90
CA HIS A 125 0.40 -15.53 6.75
C HIS A 125 1.87 -15.74 6.41
N MET A 126 2.26 -15.52 5.15
CA MET A 126 3.59 -15.82 4.61
C MET A 126 4.21 -14.60 3.91
N ILE A 127 3.64 -13.42 4.12
CA ILE A 127 4.12 -12.19 3.52
C ILE A 127 5.16 -11.53 4.42
N ASP A 128 6.32 -11.23 3.86
CA ASP A 128 7.36 -10.45 4.55
C ASP A 128 6.97 -8.97 4.59
N THR A 129 7.17 -8.34 5.74
CA THR A 129 7.09 -6.88 5.92
C THR A 129 8.40 -6.20 5.52
N ASN A 130 8.40 -4.86 5.53
CA ASN A 130 9.51 -4.01 5.13
C ASN A 130 10.02 -4.30 3.72
N ARG A 131 9.09 -4.63 2.82
CA ARG A 131 9.36 -5.11 1.47
C ARG A 131 8.40 -4.49 0.47
N MET A 132 8.90 -4.25 -0.74
CA MET A 132 8.10 -3.86 -1.90
C MET A 132 7.91 -5.06 -2.83
N TYR A 133 6.66 -5.44 -3.03
CA TYR A 133 6.24 -6.44 -4.00
C TYR A 133 5.84 -5.74 -5.30
N ILE A 134 6.49 -6.11 -6.39
CA ILE A 134 6.19 -5.63 -7.75
C ILE A 134 5.28 -6.67 -8.39
N ILE A 135 4.03 -6.29 -8.65
CA ILE A 135 3.01 -7.21 -9.14
C ILE A 135 2.96 -7.18 -10.66
N ASP A 136 3.30 -8.31 -11.29
CA ASP A 136 3.23 -8.56 -12.74
C ASP A 136 2.00 -9.43 -13.07
#